data_AF-A0A559NS79-F1
#
_entry.id   AF-A0A559NS79-F1
#
_cell.length_a   1.000
_cell.length_b   1.000
_cell.length_c   1.000
_cell.angle_alpha   90.00
_cell.angle_beta   90.00
_cell.angle_gamma   90.00
#
_symmetry.space_group_name_H-M   'P 1'
#
loop_
_entity.id
_entity.type
_entity.pdbx_description
1 polymer ?
#
loop_
_entity_poly.entity_id
_entity_poly.type
_entity_poly.pdbx_seq_one_letter_code
_entity_poly.pdbx_strand_id
1 'polypeptide(L)'
;MTKYSIALNSTNLNQKLFIVIFLVSISNLYCKNSLEGKWFCHKVIYQDGKDLEVNHPLFASFLSYEFTSGKAYISINYEEKGVSSKYTVLNSELHIGIRKFSFSFDNKFLVLKEHGDELSYYFLRKSDFLIENNLYQETYFIKENDTIFHRSFSLNPEFYYETSFSNYLRKSIYSYSKTSAQRHQLKGSFVLTRNNEILDIMVEQGINKSFDKSFRKVVQDSEKYWKNSTGKNILIVQKFNFFEQGKYFIKKENWDFYHHVKKADDYYKTLDFISAIDFYEQALDTAISENEFTHIMLRDMSRNLGISYLATGKIEKACESFRIVGDEHDFNFRNFLLKFCK
;
A
#
# COMPACT_ATOMS: atom_id res chain seq x y z
N MET A 1 -31.43 -53.61 -51.02
CA MET A 1 -31.16 -53.16 -49.64
C MET A 1 -29.68 -52.85 -49.56
N THR A 2 -29.30 -51.59 -49.85
CA THR A 2 -27.89 -51.21 -50.09
C THR A 2 -27.47 -50.22 -49.01
N LYS A 3 -26.59 -50.64 -48.10
CA LYS A 3 -25.99 -49.78 -47.07
C LYS A 3 -24.79 -49.07 -47.69
N TYR A 4 -24.87 -47.76 -47.84
CA TYR A 4 -23.69 -46.90 -48.00
C TYR A 4 -23.20 -46.51 -46.61
N SER A 5 -22.06 -47.05 -46.17
CA SER A 5 -21.33 -46.52 -45.02
C SER A 5 -20.45 -45.37 -45.49
N ILE A 6 -20.79 -44.15 -45.10
CA ILE A 6 -19.94 -42.98 -45.27
C ILE A 6 -18.82 -43.10 -44.24
N ALA A 7 -17.61 -43.43 -44.71
CA ALA A 7 -16.40 -43.28 -43.91
C ALA A 7 -16.12 -41.79 -43.75
N LEU A 8 -16.56 -41.21 -42.62
CA LEU A 8 -16.14 -39.89 -42.21
C LEU A 8 -14.62 -39.92 -41.93
N ASN A 9 -13.87 -39.13 -42.70
CA ASN A 9 -12.43 -38.90 -42.53
C ASN A 9 -12.11 -38.40 -41.11
N SER A 10 -11.84 -39.33 -40.19
CA SER A 10 -11.53 -39.06 -38.78
C SER A 10 -10.25 -38.24 -38.58
N THR A 11 -9.36 -38.23 -39.57
CA THR A 11 -8.10 -37.48 -39.57
C THR A 11 -8.29 -35.96 -39.61
N ASN A 12 -9.27 -35.46 -40.37
CA ASN A 12 -9.51 -34.02 -40.53
C ASN A 12 -10.18 -33.41 -39.27
N LEU A 13 -11.05 -34.17 -38.60
CA LEU A 13 -11.69 -33.76 -37.35
C LEU A 13 -10.67 -33.70 -36.20
N ASN A 14 -9.77 -34.69 -36.11
CA ASN A 14 -8.71 -34.71 -35.10
C ASN A 14 -7.69 -33.58 -35.30
N GLN A 15 -7.34 -33.24 -36.56
CA GLN A 15 -6.47 -32.10 -36.86
C GLN A 15 -7.13 -30.76 -36.51
N LYS A 16 -8.41 -30.55 -36.86
CA LYS A 16 -9.16 -29.35 -36.48
C LYS A 16 -9.30 -29.20 -34.97
N LEU A 17 -9.59 -30.30 -34.27
CA LEU A 17 -9.67 -30.31 -32.80
C LEU A 17 -8.32 -29.98 -32.15
N PHE A 18 -7.23 -30.52 -32.68
CA PHE A 18 -5.88 -30.22 -32.20
C PHE A 18 -5.51 -28.75 -32.42
N ILE A 19 -5.86 -28.16 -33.57
CA ILE A 19 -5.66 -26.73 -33.86
C ILE A 19 -6.47 -25.86 -32.88
N VAL A 20 -7.73 -26.22 -32.59
CA VAL A 20 -8.56 -25.47 -31.62
C VAL A 20 -7.97 -25.56 -30.21
N ILE A 21 -7.56 -26.75 -29.76
CA ILE A 21 -6.92 -26.93 -28.44
C ILE A 21 -5.61 -26.13 -28.37
N PHE A 22 -4.81 -26.15 -29.43
CA PHE A 22 -3.56 -25.40 -29.52
C PHE A 22 -3.79 -23.88 -29.49
N LEU A 23 -4.76 -23.37 -30.24
CA LEU A 23 -5.11 -21.94 -30.24
C LEU A 23 -5.65 -21.47 -28.88
N VAL A 24 -6.49 -22.27 -28.22
CA VAL A 24 -6.97 -22.00 -26.84
C VAL A 24 -5.82 -22.06 -25.82
N SER A 25 -4.83 -22.92 -26.03
CA SER A 25 -3.66 -22.99 -25.15
C SER A 25 -2.77 -21.75 -25.30
N ILE A 26 -2.56 -21.28 -26.54
CA ILE A 26 -1.78 -20.06 -26.82
C ILE A 26 -2.46 -18.82 -26.28
N SER A 27 -3.78 -18.68 -26.45
CA SER A 27 -4.51 -17.51 -25.98
C SER A 27 -4.47 -17.39 -24.45
N ASN A 28 -4.62 -18.50 -23.74
CA ASN A 28 -4.48 -18.54 -22.28
C ASN A 28 -3.06 -18.20 -21.83
N LEU A 29 -2.03 -18.70 -22.52
CA LEU A 29 -0.64 -18.39 -22.21
C LEU A 29 -0.32 -16.91 -22.45
N TYR A 30 -0.78 -16.35 -23.57
CA TYR A 30 -0.61 -14.93 -23.89
C TYR A 30 -1.30 -14.03 -22.86
N CYS A 31 -2.54 -14.36 -22.49
CA CYS A 31 -3.31 -13.61 -21.52
C CYS A 31 -2.63 -13.65 -20.12
N LYS A 32 -2.16 -14.82 -19.69
CA LYS A 32 -1.38 -14.95 -18.46
C LYS A 32 -0.10 -14.12 -18.50
N ASN A 33 0.67 -14.20 -19.60
CA ASN A 33 1.90 -13.43 -19.77
C ASN A 33 1.65 -11.91 -19.77
N SER A 34 0.47 -11.45 -20.24
CA SER A 34 0.12 -10.03 -20.23
C SER A 34 -0.14 -9.49 -18.81
N LEU A 35 -0.66 -10.32 -17.90
CA LEU A 35 -0.90 -9.95 -16.50
C LEU A 35 0.37 -9.97 -15.64
N GLU A 36 1.38 -10.75 -16.01
CA GLU A 36 2.61 -10.88 -15.22
C GLU A 36 3.28 -9.52 -14.94
N GLY A 37 3.80 -9.40 -13.72
CA GLY A 37 4.44 -8.20 -13.19
C GLY A 37 3.59 -7.45 -12.16
N LYS A 38 4.06 -6.25 -11.80
CA LYS A 38 3.50 -5.43 -10.72
C LYS A 38 2.66 -4.27 -11.26
N TRP A 39 1.46 -4.17 -10.72
CA TRP A 39 0.38 -3.26 -11.10
C TRP A 39 -0.05 -2.43 -9.89
N PHE A 40 -0.11 -1.11 -10.05
CA PHE A 40 -0.48 -0.17 -9.01
C PHE A 40 -1.79 0.51 -9.37
N CYS A 41 -2.73 0.54 -8.42
CA CYS A 41 -4.01 1.18 -8.61
C CYS A 41 -3.79 2.67 -8.83
N HIS A 42 -4.16 3.15 -10.01
CA HIS A 42 -4.07 4.53 -10.40
C HIS A 42 -5.32 5.30 -10.01
N LYS A 43 -6.50 4.70 -10.25
CA LYS A 43 -7.78 5.27 -9.86
C LYS A 43 -8.86 4.20 -9.73
N VAL A 44 -9.89 4.53 -8.97
CA VAL A 44 -11.13 3.75 -8.85
C VAL A 44 -12.28 4.67 -9.23
N ILE A 45 -13.21 4.16 -10.04
CA ILE A 45 -14.42 4.88 -10.47
C ILE A 45 -15.61 3.92 -10.43
N TYR A 46 -16.82 4.45 -10.44
CA TYR A 46 -18.02 3.65 -10.67
C TYR A 46 -18.06 3.09 -12.10
N GLN A 47 -18.68 1.94 -12.27
CA GLN A 47 -18.80 1.26 -13.56
C GLN A 47 -19.65 2.04 -14.58
N ASP A 48 -20.49 2.97 -14.12
CA ASP A 48 -21.21 3.93 -14.96
C ASP A 48 -20.33 5.10 -15.45
N GLY A 49 -19.06 5.13 -15.03
CA GLY A 49 -18.08 6.14 -15.41
C GLY A 49 -17.99 7.33 -14.46
N LYS A 50 -18.79 7.39 -13.39
CA LYS A 50 -18.71 8.47 -12.41
C LYS A 50 -17.46 8.33 -11.52
N ASP A 51 -16.84 9.46 -11.20
CA ASP A 51 -15.79 9.53 -10.19
C ASP A 51 -16.37 9.16 -8.81
N LEU A 52 -15.50 8.62 -7.95
CA LEU A 52 -15.81 8.45 -6.53
C LEU A 52 -16.01 9.81 -5.85
N GLU A 53 -16.88 9.84 -4.85
CA GLU A 53 -16.99 10.97 -3.93
C GLU A 53 -15.68 11.16 -3.17
N VAL A 54 -15.37 12.41 -2.81
CA VAL A 54 -14.10 12.76 -2.12
C VAL A 54 -13.95 12.08 -0.75
N ASN A 55 -15.06 11.73 -0.10
CA ASN A 55 -15.07 11.03 1.17
C ASN A 55 -15.11 9.50 1.02
N HIS A 56 -15.12 8.97 -0.20
CA HIS A 56 -15.10 7.53 -0.44
C HIS A 56 -13.76 6.94 0.05
N PRO A 57 -13.74 5.84 0.81
CA PRO A 57 -12.50 5.26 1.38
C PRO A 57 -11.43 4.87 0.34
N LEU A 58 -11.84 4.63 -0.90
CA LEU A 58 -10.94 4.29 -2.01
C LEU A 58 -10.48 5.49 -2.84
N PHE A 59 -10.90 6.72 -2.50
CA PHE A 59 -10.50 7.91 -3.25
C PHE A 59 -8.99 8.16 -3.20
N ALA A 60 -8.38 7.98 -2.01
CA ALA A 60 -6.96 8.13 -1.76
C ALA A 60 -6.44 6.95 -0.93
N SER A 61 -6.31 5.79 -1.57
CA SER A 61 -5.76 4.58 -0.95
C SER A 61 -4.74 3.91 -1.87
N PHE A 62 -3.80 3.21 -1.26
CA PHE A 62 -2.84 2.39 -2.00
C PHE A 62 -3.39 0.97 -2.18
N LEU A 63 -3.35 0.48 -3.42
CA LEU A 63 -3.60 -0.91 -3.75
C LEU A 63 -2.67 -1.34 -4.87
N SER A 64 -2.08 -2.52 -4.75
CA SER A 64 -1.28 -3.11 -5.82
C SER A 64 -1.48 -4.62 -5.93
N TYR A 65 -1.29 -5.12 -7.14
CA TYR A 65 -1.21 -6.54 -7.46
C TYR A 65 0.15 -6.85 -8.09
N GLU A 66 0.80 -7.91 -7.65
CA GLU A 66 1.95 -8.51 -8.36
C GLU A 66 1.57 -9.92 -8.78
N PHE A 67 1.44 -10.15 -10.09
CA PHE A 67 1.16 -11.46 -10.64
C PHE A 67 2.48 -12.13 -11.02
N THR A 68 2.78 -13.26 -10.39
CA THR A 68 3.92 -14.10 -10.75
C THR A 68 3.66 -15.58 -10.55
N SER A 69 3.95 -16.40 -11.55
CA SER A 69 3.96 -17.86 -11.44
C SER A 69 2.65 -18.46 -10.90
N GLY A 70 1.49 -17.89 -11.29
CA GLY A 70 0.18 -18.33 -10.81
C GLY A 70 -0.18 -17.87 -9.38
N LYS A 71 0.61 -16.97 -8.78
CA LYS A 71 0.30 -16.29 -7.53
C LYS A 71 0.11 -14.80 -7.76
N ALA A 72 -0.89 -14.22 -7.10
CA ALA A 72 -1.13 -12.79 -7.03
C ALA A 72 -0.79 -12.33 -5.61
N TYR A 73 0.12 -11.37 -5.49
CA TYR A 73 0.43 -10.73 -4.21
C TYR A 73 -0.34 -9.42 -4.13
N ILE A 74 -1.16 -9.27 -3.09
CA ILE A 74 -2.08 -8.14 -2.91
C ILE A 74 -1.55 -7.28 -1.79
N SER A 75 -1.21 -6.03 -2.07
CA SER A 75 -0.66 -5.11 -1.06
C SER A 75 -1.45 -3.82 -0.95
N ILE A 76 -1.77 -3.45 0.28
CA ILE A 76 -2.34 -2.16 0.68
C ILE A 76 -1.28 -1.23 1.31
N ASN A 77 -0.02 -1.67 1.33
CA ASN A 77 1.13 -0.89 1.78
C ASN A 77 2.26 -1.05 0.75
N TYR A 78 2.71 0.05 0.14
CA TYR A 78 3.72 -0.03 -0.93
C TYR A 78 5.06 -0.62 -0.46
N GLU A 79 5.33 -0.56 0.86
CA GLU A 79 6.53 -1.09 1.48
C GLU A 79 6.53 -2.62 1.61
N GLU A 80 5.38 -3.24 1.41
CA GLU A 80 5.16 -4.67 1.61
C GLU A 80 4.90 -5.37 0.28
N LYS A 81 5.37 -6.61 0.16
CA LYS A 81 5.06 -7.46 -1.00
C LYS A 81 3.57 -7.78 -1.08
N GLY A 82 2.89 -7.83 0.05
CA GLY A 82 1.47 -8.14 0.15
C GLY A 82 1.18 -9.63 0.40
N VAL A 83 -0.10 -9.92 0.59
CA VAL A 83 -0.60 -11.27 0.89
C VAL A 83 -0.69 -12.06 -0.42
N SER A 84 -0.11 -13.27 -0.43
CA SER A 84 -0.18 -14.14 -1.61
C SER A 84 -1.51 -14.88 -1.68
N SER A 85 -2.13 -14.88 -2.86
CA SER A 85 -3.27 -15.73 -3.21
C SER A 85 -2.98 -16.46 -4.53
N LYS A 86 -3.59 -17.63 -4.73
CA LYS A 86 -3.55 -18.28 -6.04
C LYS A 86 -4.40 -17.47 -7.01
N TYR A 87 -3.92 -17.31 -8.25
CA TYR A 87 -4.74 -16.76 -9.32
C TYR A 87 -4.83 -17.69 -10.52
N THR A 88 -5.98 -17.65 -11.20
CA THR A 88 -6.21 -18.34 -12.46
C THR A 88 -7.01 -17.44 -13.39
N VAL A 89 -6.76 -17.58 -14.70
CA VAL A 89 -7.58 -16.96 -15.73
C VAL A 89 -8.42 -18.06 -16.37
N LEU A 90 -9.74 -17.94 -16.31
CA LEU A 90 -10.70 -18.89 -16.87
C LEU A 90 -11.78 -18.10 -17.61
N ASN A 91 -12.01 -18.40 -18.90
CA ASN A 91 -13.07 -17.76 -19.69
C ASN A 91 -13.05 -16.21 -19.65
N SER A 92 -11.85 -15.62 -19.71
CA SER A 92 -11.66 -14.15 -19.58
C SER A 92 -12.04 -13.55 -18.21
N GLU A 93 -12.25 -14.39 -17.20
CA GLU A 93 -12.40 -14.01 -15.80
C GLU A 93 -11.09 -14.26 -15.05
N LEU A 94 -10.66 -13.28 -14.26
CA LEU A 94 -9.54 -13.41 -13.35
C LEU A 94 -10.06 -13.81 -11.98
N HIS A 95 -9.63 -14.97 -11.50
CA HIS A 95 -9.93 -15.45 -10.16
C HIS A 95 -8.72 -15.24 -9.26
N ILE A 96 -8.90 -14.57 -8.12
CA ILE A 96 -7.86 -14.40 -7.11
C ILE A 96 -8.40 -14.87 -5.77
N GLY A 97 -8.04 -16.09 -5.36
CA GLY A 97 -8.67 -16.75 -4.22
C GLY A 97 -10.18 -16.90 -4.45
N ILE A 98 -10.98 -16.28 -3.58
CA ILE A 98 -12.46 -16.28 -3.68
C ILE A 98 -13.02 -15.14 -4.55
N ARG A 99 -12.18 -14.14 -4.90
CA ARG A 99 -12.60 -12.96 -5.65
C ARG A 99 -12.58 -13.25 -7.14
N LYS A 100 -13.57 -12.70 -7.84
CA LYS A 100 -13.79 -12.90 -9.28
C LYS A 100 -13.84 -11.55 -9.95
N PHE A 101 -13.09 -11.41 -11.04
CA PHE A 101 -13.00 -10.17 -11.78
C PHE A 101 -13.20 -10.40 -13.27
N SER A 102 -14.05 -9.58 -13.87
CA SER A 102 -13.88 -9.28 -15.28
C SER A 102 -12.64 -8.39 -15.43
N PHE A 103 -11.78 -8.68 -16.41
CA PHE A 103 -10.61 -7.84 -16.67
C PHE A 103 -10.42 -7.55 -18.15
N SER A 104 -9.80 -6.41 -18.42
CA SER A 104 -9.45 -5.97 -19.78
C SER A 104 -8.20 -5.10 -19.74
N PHE A 105 -7.55 -4.97 -20.90
CA PHE A 105 -6.51 -3.97 -21.09
C PHE A 105 -7.09 -2.82 -21.91
N ASP A 106 -7.05 -1.62 -21.35
CA ASP A 106 -7.42 -0.37 -22.02
C ASP A 106 -6.17 0.51 -22.11
N ASN A 107 -5.59 0.57 -23.30
CA ASN A 107 -4.29 1.21 -23.53
C ASN A 107 -3.21 0.65 -22.58
N LYS A 108 -2.71 1.48 -21.66
CA LYS A 108 -1.71 1.13 -20.63
C LYS A 108 -2.33 0.59 -19.33
N PHE A 109 -3.65 0.64 -19.19
CA PHE A 109 -4.34 0.24 -17.98
C PHE A 109 -4.72 -1.24 -18.00
N LEU A 110 -4.46 -1.94 -16.91
CA LEU A 110 -5.22 -3.12 -16.53
C LEU A 110 -6.48 -2.66 -15.80
N VAL A 111 -7.65 -2.99 -16.32
CA VAL A 111 -8.93 -2.67 -15.71
C VAL A 111 -9.50 -3.92 -15.08
N LEU A 112 -9.80 -3.86 -13.77
CA LEU A 112 -10.45 -4.93 -13.02
C LEU A 112 -11.83 -4.48 -12.56
N LYS A 113 -12.84 -5.34 -12.75
CA LYS A 113 -14.22 -5.14 -12.26
C LYS A 113 -14.62 -6.34 -11.44
N GLU A 114 -14.78 -6.16 -10.12
CA GLU A 114 -15.15 -7.26 -9.23
C GLU A 114 -16.62 -7.62 -9.39
N HIS A 115 -16.93 -8.92 -9.38
CA HIS A 115 -18.30 -9.39 -9.47
C HIS A 115 -19.04 -9.10 -8.17
N GLY A 116 -20.18 -8.40 -8.27
CA GLY A 116 -20.96 -7.97 -7.12
C GLY A 116 -20.54 -6.61 -6.54
N ASP A 117 -19.59 -5.94 -7.17
CA ASP A 117 -19.21 -4.55 -6.88
C ASP A 117 -19.60 -3.64 -8.06
N GLU A 118 -19.84 -2.37 -7.78
CA GLU A 118 -20.16 -1.34 -8.78
C GLU A 118 -18.91 -0.56 -9.24
N LEU A 119 -17.73 -0.95 -8.75
CA LEU A 119 -16.48 -0.26 -9.00
C LEU A 119 -15.66 -0.87 -10.14
N SER A 120 -14.90 -0.01 -10.80
CA SER A 120 -13.86 -0.34 -11.77
C SER A 120 -12.51 0.20 -11.28
N TYR A 121 -11.53 -0.68 -11.22
CA TYR A 121 -10.19 -0.38 -10.75
C TYR A 121 -9.24 -0.29 -11.95
N TYR A 122 -8.55 0.83 -12.10
CA TYR A 122 -7.60 1.08 -13.19
C TYR A 122 -6.19 1.00 -12.64
N PHE A 123 -5.40 0.05 -13.14
CA PHE A 123 -4.03 -0.17 -12.71
C PHE A 123 -3.03 0.17 -13.80
N LEU A 124 -1.92 0.77 -13.40
CA LEU A 124 -0.74 0.98 -14.26
C LEU A 124 0.36 -0.01 -13.88
N ARG A 125 1.22 -0.35 -14.84
CA ARG A 125 2.48 -1.03 -14.52
C ARG A 125 3.33 -0.14 -13.62
N LYS A 126 4.22 -0.74 -12.81
CA LYS A 126 5.15 -0.02 -11.93
C LYS A 126 5.83 1.17 -12.61
N SER A 127 6.41 0.96 -13.79
CA SER A 127 7.13 1.99 -14.54
C SER A 127 6.22 3.16 -14.87
N ASP A 128 5.07 2.88 -15.46
CA ASP A 128 4.14 3.92 -15.95
C ASP A 128 3.56 4.68 -14.76
N PHE A 129 3.24 3.96 -13.69
CA PHE A 129 2.81 4.55 -12.43
C PHE A 129 3.88 5.51 -11.88
N LEU A 130 5.15 5.12 -11.84
CA LEU A 130 6.23 5.99 -11.34
C LEU A 130 6.39 7.27 -12.19
N ILE A 131 6.35 7.12 -13.52
CA ILE A 131 6.56 8.22 -14.48
C ILE A 131 5.42 9.24 -14.35
N GLU A 132 4.17 8.78 -14.44
CA GLU A 132 2.99 9.66 -14.41
C GLU A 132 2.84 10.43 -13.10
N ASN A 133 3.45 9.91 -12.05
CA ASN A 133 3.29 10.40 -10.69
C ASN A 133 4.55 11.09 -10.15
N ASN A 134 5.59 11.24 -10.98
CA ASN A 134 6.88 11.82 -10.63
C ASN A 134 7.53 11.22 -9.36
N LEU A 135 7.37 9.91 -9.14
CA LEU A 135 7.85 9.23 -7.92
C LEU A 135 9.29 8.72 -8.04
N TYR A 136 10.09 9.28 -8.95
CA TYR A 136 11.50 8.93 -9.14
C TYR A 136 12.47 9.75 -8.29
N GLN A 137 11.98 10.67 -7.46
CA GLN A 137 12.88 11.51 -6.67
C GLN A 137 13.65 10.67 -5.66
N GLU A 138 14.97 10.69 -5.81
CA GLU A 138 15.90 9.98 -4.92
C GLU A 138 16.55 10.98 -3.98
N THR A 139 16.53 10.68 -2.69
CA THR A 139 17.30 11.41 -1.69
C THR A 139 18.42 10.51 -1.17
N TYR A 140 19.59 11.08 -0.90
CA TYR A 140 20.75 10.32 -0.47
C TYR A 140 21.68 11.17 0.42
N PHE A 141 22.59 10.50 1.10
CA PHE A 141 23.72 11.12 1.78
C PHE A 141 24.99 10.31 1.51
N ILE A 142 26.13 10.95 1.68
CA ILE A 142 27.44 10.30 1.56
C ILE A 142 27.86 9.85 2.95
N LYS A 143 28.23 8.57 3.08
CA LYS A 143 28.84 8.01 4.27
C LYS A 143 30.19 7.42 3.88
N GLU A 144 31.25 7.98 4.44
CA GLU A 144 32.62 7.67 4.02
C GLU A 144 32.78 7.89 2.50
N ASN A 145 32.95 6.82 1.72
CA ASN A 145 33.06 6.85 0.26
C ASN A 145 31.85 6.23 -0.46
N ASP A 146 30.82 5.80 0.27
CA ASP A 146 29.61 5.22 -0.30
C ASP A 146 28.45 6.21 -0.34
N THR A 147 27.64 6.11 -1.39
CA THR A 147 26.37 6.81 -1.49
C THR A 147 25.26 5.95 -0.91
N ILE A 148 24.58 6.45 0.11
CA ILE A 148 23.47 5.77 0.78
C ILE A 148 22.17 6.48 0.42
N PHE A 149 21.27 5.77 -0.23
CA PHE A 149 19.98 6.30 -0.67
C PHE A 149 18.93 6.06 0.41
N HIS A 150 18.07 7.04 0.65
CA HIS A 150 16.87 6.83 1.44
C HIS A 150 15.91 5.92 0.66
N ARG A 151 15.29 4.98 1.36
CA ARG A 151 14.21 4.17 0.81
C ARG A 151 13.09 5.08 0.30
N SER A 152 12.64 4.81 -0.92
CA SER A 152 11.52 5.51 -1.55
C SER A 152 10.64 4.49 -2.27
N PHE A 153 9.53 4.94 -2.84
CA PHE A 153 8.64 4.07 -3.60
C PHE A 153 9.35 3.45 -4.83
N SER A 154 10.24 4.19 -5.49
CA SER A 154 11.07 3.69 -6.60
C SER A 154 12.22 2.81 -6.10
N LEU A 155 12.85 3.18 -4.98
CA LEU A 155 13.97 2.48 -4.32
C LEU A 155 13.50 1.66 -3.12
N ASN A 156 12.67 0.65 -3.38
CA ASN A 156 12.12 -0.20 -2.34
C ASN A 156 12.63 -1.66 -2.45
N PRO A 157 13.57 -2.09 -1.59
CA PRO A 157 13.97 -3.49 -1.49
C PRO A 157 12.83 -4.40 -1.04
N GLU A 158 12.91 -5.67 -1.42
CA GLU A 158 11.87 -6.67 -1.12
C GLU A 158 12.28 -7.55 0.07
N PHE A 159 11.32 -7.82 0.96
CA PHE A 159 11.49 -8.72 2.10
C PHE A 159 10.70 -10.02 1.88
N TYR A 160 11.43 -11.12 1.71
CA TYR A 160 10.92 -12.46 1.41
C TYR A 160 10.77 -13.29 2.68
N TYR A 161 9.67 -13.06 3.39
CA TYR A 161 9.28 -13.84 4.55
C TYR A 161 7.75 -14.04 4.57
N GLU A 162 7.25 -14.95 5.41
CA GLU A 162 5.81 -15.21 5.54
C GLU A 162 5.01 -13.97 5.99
N THR A 163 5.67 -12.98 6.58
CA THR A 163 5.08 -11.72 7.01
C THR A 163 5.98 -10.54 6.65
N SER A 164 5.44 -9.32 6.68
CA SER A 164 6.20 -8.06 6.57
C SER A 164 7.41 -8.04 7.51
N PHE A 165 8.45 -7.27 7.19
CA PHE A 165 9.62 -7.10 8.06
C PHE A 165 9.26 -6.63 9.47
N SER A 166 8.32 -5.69 9.60
CA SER A 166 7.86 -5.23 10.92
C SER A 166 7.27 -6.38 11.72
N ASN A 167 6.34 -7.17 11.16
CA ASN A 167 5.77 -8.35 11.83
C ASN A 167 6.79 -9.46 12.09
N TYR A 168 7.79 -9.66 11.22
CA TYR A 168 8.91 -10.56 11.48
C TYR A 168 9.64 -10.16 12.76
N LEU A 169 10.02 -8.88 12.89
CA LEU A 169 10.65 -8.35 14.10
C LEU A 169 9.78 -8.56 15.34
N ARG A 170 8.46 -8.32 15.26
CA ARG A 170 7.52 -8.56 16.38
C ARG A 170 7.54 -10.01 16.85
N LYS A 171 7.58 -10.96 15.92
CA LYS A 171 7.58 -12.40 16.20
C LYS A 171 8.93 -12.91 16.68
N SER A 172 10.02 -12.38 16.12
CA SER A 172 11.37 -12.91 16.34
C SER A 172 12.07 -12.30 17.55
N ILE A 173 11.65 -11.14 18.04
CA ILE A 173 12.16 -10.57 19.29
C ILE A 173 11.34 -11.16 20.45
N TYR A 174 11.91 -12.12 21.19
CA TYR A 174 11.21 -12.83 22.28
C TYR A 174 10.56 -11.90 23.32
N SER A 175 11.25 -10.82 23.68
CA SER A 175 10.74 -9.84 24.65
C SER A 175 9.75 -8.84 24.06
N TYR A 176 9.38 -8.94 22.78
CA TYR A 176 8.52 -7.97 22.09
C TYR A 176 7.19 -7.81 22.81
N SER A 177 6.42 -8.89 23.02
CA SER A 177 5.10 -8.79 23.65
C SER A 177 5.16 -8.16 25.05
N LYS A 178 6.13 -8.57 25.87
CA LYS A 178 6.33 -7.99 27.20
C LYS A 178 6.69 -6.51 27.14
N THR A 179 7.63 -6.15 26.27
CA THR A 179 8.09 -4.77 26.09
C THR A 179 7.01 -3.90 25.46
N SER A 180 6.18 -4.48 24.59
CA SER A 180 5.08 -3.79 23.91
C SER A 180 3.93 -3.43 24.85
N ALA A 181 3.79 -4.17 25.94
CA ALA A 181 2.90 -3.83 27.04
C ALA A 181 3.48 -2.71 27.93
N GLN A 182 4.75 -2.35 27.73
CA GLN A 182 5.46 -1.30 28.45
C GLN A 182 5.63 -0.07 27.55
N ARG A 183 5.88 1.08 28.18
CA ARG A 183 5.88 2.40 27.54
C ARG A 183 7.22 2.70 26.88
N HIS A 184 7.39 2.32 25.62
CA HIS A 184 8.66 2.54 24.93
C HIS A 184 8.45 2.91 23.46
N GLN A 185 9.48 3.52 22.87
CA GLN A 185 9.59 3.76 21.44
C GLN A 185 10.89 3.10 20.97
N LEU A 186 10.85 2.55 19.77
CA LEU A 186 12.06 2.11 19.07
C LEU A 186 12.15 2.83 17.74
N LYS A 187 13.30 3.44 17.48
CA LYS A 187 13.74 3.82 16.14
C LYS A 187 15.08 3.14 15.89
N GLY A 188 15.10 2.31 14.85
CA GLY A 188 16.31 1.66 14.37
C GLY A 188 16.46 1.83 12.87
N SER A 189 17.68 1.74 12.38
CA SER A 189 17.97 1.72 10.95
C SER A 189 19.10 0.76 10.62
N PHE A 190 19.25 0.44 9.34
CA PHE A 190 20.38 -0.31 8.81
C PHE A 190 20.56 0.01 7.33
N VAL A 191 21.76 -0.23 6.82
CA VAL A 191 22.06 -0.14 5.39
C VAL A 191 21.92 -1.53 4.78
N LEU A 192 21.02 -1.66 3.80
CA LEU A 192 20.96 -2.83 2.93
C LEU A 192 21.79 -2.54 1.68
N THR A 193 22.92 -3.24 1.54
CA THR A 193 23.83 -2.99 0.43
C THR A 193 23.25 -3.46 -0.90
N ARG A 194 23.83 -2.99 -2.01
CA ARG A 194 23.54 -3.51 -3.36
C ARG A 194 23.80 -5.03 -3.51
N ASN A 195 24.55 -5.62 -2.59
CA ASN A 195 24.88 -7.06 -2.58
C ASN A 195 23.96 -7.88 -1.65
N ASN A 196 22.91 -7.28 -1.09
CA ASN A 196 21.98 -7.88 -0.12
C ASN A 196 22.59 -8.16 1.28
N GLU A 197 23.63 -7.43 1.65
CA GLU A 197 24.22 -7.52 2.99
C GLU A 197 23.62 -6.44 3.90
N ILE A 198 23.45 -6.74 5.18
CA ILE A 198 23.03 -5.78 6.20
C ILE A 198 24.27 -5.24 6.91
N LEU A 199 24.48 -3.94 6.81
CA LEU A 199 25.52 -3.20 7.50
C LEU A 199 24.93 -2.12 8.40
N ASP A 200 25.76 -1.57 9.28
CA ASP A 200 25.46 -0.34 10.03
C ASP A 200 24.13 -0.34 10.77
N ILE A 201 23.80 -1.45 11.42
CA ILE A 201 22.58 -1.49 12.24
C ILE A 201 22.73 -0.46 13.35
N MET A 202 21.81 0.49 13.40
CA MET A 202 21.75 1.54 14.41
C MET A 202 20.42 1.46 15.16
N VAL A 203 20.46 1.87 16.43
CA VAL A 203 19.29 2.07 17.26
C VAL A 203 19.38 3.52 17.71
N GLU A 204 18.72 4.41 16.98
CA GLU A 204 18.71 5.85 17.27
C GLU A 204 17.90 6.14 18.52
N GLN A 205 16.82 5.39 18.73
CA GLN A 205 15.99 5.47 19.92
C GLN A 205 15.75 4.06 20.44
N GLY A 206 16.39 3.72 21.55
CA GLY A 206 16.35 2.41 22.17
C GLY A 206 15.29 2.29 23.27
N ILE A 207 14.93 1.04 23.56
CA ILE A 207 14.00 0.71 24.66
C ILE A 207 14.79 0.44 25.93
N ASN A 208 15.73 -0.49 25.83
CA ASN A 208 16.70 -0.86 26.84
C ASN A 208 17.79 -1.71 26.17
N LYS A 209 18.96 -1.81 26.80
CA LYS A 209 20.13 -2.51 26.23
C LYS A 209 19.85 -3.94 25.80
N SER A 210 19.01 -4.67 26.53
CA SER A 210 18.68 -6.06 26.20
C SER A 210 17.80 -6.14 24.95
N PHE A 211 16.77 -5.31 24.86
CA PHE A 211 15.90 -5.21 23.70
C PHE A 211 16.68 -4.74 22.47
N ASP A 212 17.49 -3.70 22.60
CA ASP A 212 18.27 -3.13 21.51
C ASP A 212 19.28 -4.16 20.95
N LYS A 213 19.88 -4.98 21.82
CA LYS A 213 20.73 -6.11 21.41
C LYS A 213 19.93 -7.18 20.65
N SER A 214 18.73 -7.54 21.12
CA SER A 214 17.86 -8.48 20.41
C SER A 214 17.40 -7.93 19.07
N PHE A 215 17.05 -6.65 18.98
CA PHE A 215 16.70 -5.98 17.73
C PHE A 215 17.85 -6.08 16.72
N ARG A 216 19.07 -5.68 17.11
CA ARG A 216 20.25 -5.77 16.23
C ARG A 216 20.48 -7.19 15.73
N LYS A 217 20.40 -8.18 16.63
CA LYS A 217 20.55 -9.58 16.26
C LYS A 217 19.49 -10.05 15.26
N VAL A 218 18.22 -9.75 15.52
CA VAL A 218 17.12 -10.18 14.65
C VAL A 218 17.17 -9.47 13.30
N VAL A 219 17.55 -8.20 13.26
CA VAL A 219 17.80 -7.47 12.00
C VAL A 219 18.92 -8.16 11.22
N GLN A 220 20.05 -8.49 11.84
CA GLN A 220 21.13 -9.24 11.17
C GLN A 220 20.66 -10.62 10.67
N ASP A 221 19.95 -11.38 11.51
CA ASP A 221 19.44 -12.71 11.17
C ASP A 221 18.41 -12.67 10.00
N SER A 222 17.86 -11.49 9.69
CA SER A 222 16.91 -11.25 8.61
C SER A 222 17.55 -11.06 7.23
N GLU A 223 18.87 -10.89 7.14
CA GLU A 223 19.62 -10.60 5.91
C GLU A 223 19.24 -11.54 4.75
N LYS A 224 19.17 -12.85 5.02
CA LYS A 224 18.78 -13.89 4.05
C LYS A 224 17.39 -13.73 3.43
N TYR A 225 16.53 -12.91 4.00
CA TYR A 225 15.19 -12.62 3.49
C TYR A 225 15.14 -11.33 2.67
N TRP A 226 16.18 -10.49 2.71
CA TRP A 226 16.21 -9.26 1.94
C TRP A 226 16.70 -9.51 0.52
N LYS A 227 16.04 -8.83 -0.43
CA LYS A 227 16.47 -8.75 -1.82
C LYS A 227 16.43 -7.29 -2.29
N ASN A 228 17.62 -6.72 -2.43
CA ASN A 228 17.88 -5.43 -2.99
C ASN A 228 18.26 -5.54 -4.47
N SER A 229 17.26 -5.47 -5.35
CA SER A 229 17.43 -5.42 -6.80
C SER A 229 17.66 -4.01 -7.35
N THR A 230 17.82 -3.00 -6.48
CA THR A 230 17.96 -1.59 -6.92
C THR A 230 19.35 -1.25 -7.44
N GLY A 231 20.36 -2.09 -7.15
CA GLY A 231 21.76 -1.81 -7.46
C GLY A 231 22.41 -0.72 -6.59
N LYS A 232 21.70 -0.21 -5.57
CA LYS A 232 22.12 0.88 -4.69
C LYS A 232 22.16 0.45 -3.24
N ASN A 233 22.95 1.12 -2.41
CA ASN A 233 22.91 0.94 -0.96
C ASN A 233 21.71 1.73 -0.41
N ILE A 234 20.79 1.05 0.28
CA ILE A 234 19.52 1.65 0.74
C ILE A 234 19.49 1.71 2.27
N LEU A 235 19.19 2.88 2.83
CA LEU A 235 18.87 3.05 4.24
C LEU A 235 17.45 2.56 4.52
N ILE A 236 17.32 1.52 5.33
CA ILE A 236 16.04 1.03 5.85
C ILE A 236 15.86 1.56 7.27
N VAL A 237 14.74 2.22 7.52
CA VAL A 237 14.37 2.74 8.85
C VAL A 237 13.14 2.01 9.35
N GLN A 238 13.22 1.45 10.55
CA GLN A 238 12.10 0.80 11.24
C GLN A 238 11.75 1.56 12.52
N LYS A 239 10.47 1.85 12.67
CA LYS A 239 9.91 2.45 13.90
C LYS A 239 8.93 1.48 14.55
N PHE A 240 8.94 1.39 15.88
CA PHE A 240 7.89 0.77 16.67
C PHE A 240 7.38 1.73 17.72
N ASN A 241 6.07 1.91 17.70
CA ASN A 241 5.35 2.68 18.71
C ASN A 241 4.57 1.68 19.55
N PHE A 242 5.01 1.50 20.78
CA PHE A 242 4.32 0.65 21.74
C PHE A 242 3.29 1.53 22.45
N PHE A 243 2.03 1.36 22.06
CA PHE A 243 0.92 2.28 22.31
C PHE A 243 0.73 2.60 23.80
N GLU A 244 0.71 3.89 24.18
CA GLU A 244 0.51 4.33 25.57
C GLU A 244 -0.96 4.62 25.94
N GLN A 245 -1.90 3.66 25.87
CA GLN A 245 -3.35 3.90 26.11
C GLN A 245 -3.66 4.83 27.32
N GLY A 246 -2.90 4.74 28.41
CA GLY A 246 -3.22 5.36 29.70
C GLY A 246 -2.42 6.60 30.13
N LYS A 247 -1.36 7.01 29.41
CA LYS A 247 -0.58 8.22 29.78
C LYS A 247 -0.96 9.47 29.01
N TYR A 248 -1.56 9.32 27.82
CA TYR A 248 -1.98 10.44 27.00
C TYR A 248 -3.00 11.32 27.70
N PHE A 249 -3.90 10.71 28.45
CA PHE A 249 -5.02 11.33 29.15
C PHE A 249 -4.66 11.97 30.50
N ILE A 250 -3.37 12.16 30.80
CA ILE A 250 -2.95 12.80 32.06
C ILE A 250 -3.10 14.32 31.99
N LYS A 251 -2.91 14.92 30.81
CA LYS A 251 -3.08 16.35 30.56
C LYS A 251 -4.47 16.63 29.99
N LYS A 252 -5.14 17.67 30.48
CA LYS A 252 -6.50 18.04 30.04
C LYS A 252 -6.52 18.37 28.55
N GLU A 253 -5.48 19.01 28.04
CA GLU A 253 -5.37 19.43 26.65
C GLU A 253 -5.38 18.24 25.68
N ASN A 254 -4.76 17.12 26.08
CA ASN A 254 -4.80 15.87 25.29
C ASN A 254 -6.20 15.25 25.29
N TRP A 255 -6.96 15.40 26.38
CA TRP A 255 -8.37 14.99 26.44
C TRP A 255 -9.24 15.85 25.56
N ASP A 256 -9.05 17.17 25.59
CA ASP A 256 -9.84 18.11 24.80
C ASP A 256 -9.60 17.85 23.30
N PHE A 257 -8.33 17.72 22.88
CA PHE A 257 -7.95 17.28 21.53
C PHE A 257 -8.68 15.98 21.13
N TYR A 258 -8.53 14.93 21.93
CA TYR A 258 -9.13 13.62 21.64
C TYR A 258 -10.66 13.70 21.51
N HIS A 259 -11.34 14.40 22.42
CA HIS A 259 -12.79 14.52 22.39
C HIS A 259 -13.28 15.31 21.17
N HIS A 260 -12.59 16.40 20.82
CA HIS A 260 -12.90 17.15 19.62
C HIS A 260 -12.74 16.30 18.36
N VAL A 261 -11.63 15.55 18.22
CA VAL A 261 -11.44 14.63 17.08
C VAL A 261 -12.55 13.57 17.04
N LYS A 262 -12.86 12.93 18.17
CA LYS A 262 -13.90 11.88 18.22
C LYS A 262 -15.26 12.46 17.81
N LYS A 263 -15.62 13.63 18.32
CA LYS A 263 -16.89 14.29 18.00
C LYS A 263 -16.95 14.71 16.53
N ALA A 264 -15.86 15.24 15.97
CA ALA A 264 -15.76 15.53 14.55
C ALA A 264 -15.90 14.27 13.68
N ASP A 265 -15.25 13.16 14.05
CA ASP A 265 -15.37 11.87 13.36
C ASP A 265 -16.82 11.35 13.36
N ASP A 266 -17.57 11.57 14.44
CA ASP A 266 -18.99 11.18 14.50
C ASP A 266 -19.83 11.98 13.49
N TYR A 267 -19.63 13.31 13.40
CA TYR A 267 -20.28 14.15 12.39
C TYR A 267 -19.83 13.81 10.95
N TYR A 268 -18.54 13.55 10.75
CA TYR A 268 -17.99 13.16 9.46
C TYR A 268 -18.64 11.86 8.94
N LYS A 269 -18.84 10.86 9.82
CA LYS A 269 -19.51 9.60 9.46
C LYS A 269 -20.97 9.78 9.03
N THR A 270 -21.63 10.80 9.56
CA THR A 270 -23.01 11.16 9.17
C THR A 270 -23.05 12.21 8.06
N LEU A 271 -21.91 12.53 7.44
CA LEU A 271 -21.75 13.52 6.37
C LEU A 271 -22.13 14.96 6.77
N ASP A 272 -22.17 15.27 8.06
CA ASP A 272 -22.33 16.63 8.56
C ASP A 272 -20.97 17.33 8.56
N PHE A 273 -20.52 17.71 7.36
CA PHE A 273 -19.19 18.27 7.16
C PHE A 273 -19.01 19.65 7.80
N ILE A 274 -20.08 20.43 7.99
CA ILE A 274 -20.01 21.73 8.65
C ILE A 274 -19.68 21.52 10.13
N SER A 275 -20.44 20.68 10.83
CA SER A 275 -20.16 20.37 12.25
C SER A 275 -18.82 19.65 12.41
N ALA A 276 -18.44 18.79 11.47
CA ALA A 276 -17.14 18.12 11.49
C ALA A 276 -15.97 19.13 11.42
N ILE A 277 -16.06 20.12 10.53
CA ILE A 277 -15.06 21.20 10.41
C ILE A 277 -14.92 21.93 11.76
N ASP A 278 -16.03 22.35 12.36
CA ASP A 278 -16.00 23.14 13.60
C ASP A 278 -15.24 22.40 14.73
N PHE A 279 -15.47 21.09 14.88
CA PHE A 279 -14.77 20.30 15.90
C PHE A 279 -13.33 19.95 15.50
N TYR A 280 -13.03 19.72 14.22
CA TYR A 280 -11.66 19.50 13.78
C TYR A 280 -10.79 20.76 13.90
N GLU A 281 -11.31 21.96 13.62
CA GLU A 281 -10.59 23.23 13.84
C GLU A 281 -10.29 23.41 15.35
N GLN A 282 -11.25 23.14 16.24
CA GLN A 282 -11.02 23.16 17.70
C GLN A 282 -9.98 22.11 18.16
N ALA A 283 -9.93 20.95 17.50
CA ALA A 283 -8.89 19.96 17.76
C ALA A 283 -7.51 20.49 17.33
N LEU A 284 -7.39 21.11 16.15
CA LEU A 284 -6.14 21.69 15.68
C LEU A 284 -5.59 22.77 16.61
N ASP A 285 -6.46 23.64 17.14
CA ASP A 285 -6.07 24.71 18.07
C ASP A 285 -5.48 24.17 19.39
N THR A 286 -5.85 22.95 19.76
CA THR A 286 -5.38 22.26 20.96
C THR A 286 -4.31 21.20 20.67
N ALA A 287 -3.88 21.07 19.41
CA ALA A 287 -2.91 20.05 19.00
C ALA A 287 -1.52 20.35 19.58
N ILE A 288 -1.04 19.44 20.43
CA ILE A 288 0.31 19.55 21.02
C ILE A 288 1.31 18.80 20.12
N SER A 289 2.23 19.54 19.50
CA SER A 289 3.18 19.08 18.47
C SER A 289 4.21 18.05 18.97
N GLU A 290 4.43 17.96 20.28
CA GLU A 290 5.46 17.09 20.88
C GLU A 290 4.99 15.63 21.09
N ASN A 291 3.72 15.28 20.82
CA ASN A 291 3.16 13.98 21.16
C ASN A 291 2.87 13.11 19.92
N GLU A 292 3.48 11.93 19.84
CA GLU A 292 3.28 11.00 18.72
C GLU A 292 1.84 10.45 18.61
N PHE A 293 1.08 10.40 19.71
CA PHE A 293 -0.36 10.08 19.65
C PHE A 293 -1.13 11.17 18.90
N THR A 294 -0.82 12.42 19.20
CA THR A 294 -1.34 13.56 18.44
C THR A 294 -0.92 13.42 16.99
N HIS A 295 0.32 13.05 16.67
CA HIS A 295 0.74 12.80 15.27
C HIS A 295 -0.07 11.72 14.55
N ILE A 296 -0.38 10.60 15.23
CA ILE A 296 -1.19 9.52 14.63
C ILE A 296 -2.62 10.02 14.35
N MET A 297 -3.27 10.64 15.33
CA MET A 297 -4.64 11.14 15.14
C MET A 297 -4.69 12.34 14.18
N LEU A 298 -3.70 13.23 14.24
CA LEU A 298 -3.54 14.39 13.37
C LEU A 298 -3.54 13.98 11.91
N ARG A 299 -2.99 12.80 11.59
CA ARG A 299 -3.03 12.25 10.23
C ARG A 299 -4.44 11.99 9.74
N ASP A 300 -5.21 11.15 10.43
CA ASP A 300 -6.58 10.84 10.02
C ASP A 300 -7.50 12.08 10.12
N MET A 301 -7.32 12.88 11.16
CA MET A 301 -8.04 14.12 11.40
C MET A 301 -7.80 15.14 10.28
N SER A 302 -6.55 15.40 9.90
CA SER A 302 -6.21 16.36 8.83
C SER A 302 -6.76 15.89 7.47
N ARG A 303 -6.74 14.58 7.21
CA ARG A 303 -7.38 14.04 6.01
C ARG A 303 -8.89 14.30 6.02
N ASN A 304 -9.57 13.95 7.11
CA ASN A 304 -11.03 14.09 7.20
C ASN A 304 -11.48 15.56 7.22
N LEU A 305 -10.70 16.44 7.87
CA LEU A 305 -10.91 17.89 7.83
C LEU A 305 -10.76 18.42 6.41
N GLY A 306 -9.69 18.07 5.70
CA GLY A 306 -9.50 18.45 4.31
C GLY A 306 -10.64 17.97 3.40
N ILE A 307 -11.11 16.74 3.59
CA ILE A 307 -12.29 16.21 2.87
C ILE A 307 -13.55 17.02 3.21
N SER A 308 -13.77 17.36 4.48
CA SER A 308 -14.92 18.15 4.92
C SER A 308 -14.90 19.55 4.30
N TYR A 309 -13.71 20.16 4.18
CA TYR A 309 -13.53 21.41 3.45
C TYR A 309 -13.85 21.28 1.97
N LEU A 310 -13.37 20.23 1.29
CA LEU A 310 -13.74 19.98 -0.11
C LEU A 310 -15.25 19.84 -0.29
N ALA A 311 -15.91 19.07 0.59
CA ALA A 311 -17.35 18.85 0.55
C ALA A 311 -18.17 20.13 0.80
N THR A 312 -17.57 21.15 1.44
CA THR A 312 -18.19 22.46 1.69
C THR A 312 -17.66 23.57 0.78
N GLY A 313 -16.89 23.21 -0.27
CA GLY A 313 -16.38 24.16 -1.28
C GLY A 313 -15.18 25.02 -0.83
N LYS A 314 -14.56 24.73 0.32
CA LYS A 314 -13.44 25.49 0.89
C LYS A 314 -12.08 24.91 0.44
N ILE A 315 -11.77 25.00 -0.85
CA ILE A 315 -10.62 24.30 -1.48
C ILE A 315 -9.28 24.70 -0.85
N GLU A 316 -9.01 26.00 -0.66
CA GLU A 316 -7.72 26.46 -0.10
C GLU A 316 -7.46 25.88 1.30
N LYS A 317 -8.46 25.96 2.19
CA LYS A 317 -8.39 25.35 3.52
C LYS A 317 -8.23 23.82 3.47
N ALA A 318 -8.83 23.16 2.50
CA ALA A 318 -8.63 21.73 2.30
C ALA A 318 -7.16 21.40 2.03
N CYS A 319 -6.55 22.17 1.13
CA CYS A 319 -5.15 22.01 0.74
C CYS A 319 -4.19 22.28 1.90
N GLU A 320 -4.43 23.32 2.68
CA GLU A 320 -3.70 23.58 3.92
C GLU A 320 -3.79 22.38 4.86
N SER A 321 -5.00 21.85 5.07
CA SER A 321 -5.23 20.70 5.95
C SER A 321 -4.49 19.45 5.48
N PHE A 322 -4.53 19.11 4.19
CA PHE A 322 -3.79 17.97 3.66
C PHE A 322 -2.27 18.11 3.83
N ARG A 323 -1.73 19.34 3.69
CA ARG A 323 -0.30 19.63 3.83
C ARG A 323 0.20 19.68 5.28
N ILE A 324 -0.67 19.56 6.29
CA ILE A 324 -0.23 19.48 7.71
C ILE A 324 0.68 18.27 7.94
N VAL A 325 0.34 17.12 7.34
CA VAL A 325 1.02 15.83 7.58
C VAL A 325 1.28 15.00 6.32
N GLY A 326 0.73 15.41 5.17
CA GLY A 326 0.82 14.67 3.92
C GLY A 326 1.43 15.50 2.79
N ASP A 327 1.84 14.81 1.75
CA ASP A 327 2.38 15.40 0.53
C ASP A 327 1.94 14.60 -0.71
N GLU A 328 2.44 14.99 -1.88
CA GLU A 328 2.13 14.38 -3.16
C GLU A 328 2.78 12.98 -3.35
N HIS A 329 3.55 12.49 -2.39
CA HIS A 329 4.13 11.14 -2.36
C HIS A 329 3.39 10.21 -1.39
N ASP A 330 2.54 10.77 -0.54
CA ASP A 330 1.75 10.06 0.45
C ASP A 330 0.41 9.59 -0.11
N PHE A 331 0.24 8.29 -0.34
CA PHE A 331 -0.96 7.73 -0.96
C PHE A 331 -2.29 8.03 -0.24
N ASN A 332 -2.27 8.41 1.05
CA ASN A 332 -3.48 8.80 1.77
C ASN A 332 -3.93 10.24 1.48
N PHE A 333 -3.05 11.08 0.94
CA PHE A 333 -3.26 12.52 0.73
C PHE A 333 -3.08 12.94 -0.72
N ARG A 334 -2.16 12.27 -1.42
CA ARG A 334 -1.71 12.54 -2.78
C ARG A 334 -2.84 12.78 -3.76
N ASN A 335 -3.85 11.92 -3.81
CA ASN A 335 -4.94 12.09 -4.78
C ASN A 335 -5.76 13.36 -4.53
N PHE A 336 -5.91 13.78 -3.28
CA PHE A 336 -6.51 15.06 -2.95
C PHE A 336 -5.62 16.22 -3.40
N LEU A 337 -4.34 16.19 -3.04
CA LEU A 337 -3.39 17.25 -3.37
C LEU A 337 -3.26 17.45 -4.89
N LEU A 338 -3.12 16.38 -5.65
CA LEU A 338 -2.97 16.45 -7.11
C LEU A 338 -4.25 16.89 -7.83
N LYS A 339 -5.42 16.53 -7.30
CA LYS A 339 -6.71 16.89 -7.91
C LYS A 339 -7.14 18.31 -7.57
N PHE A 340 -6.89 18.78 -6.35
CA PHE A 340 -7.49 20.00 -5.82
C PHE A 340 -6.50 21.13 -5.47
N CYS A 341 -5.21 20.85 -5.29
CA CYS A 341 -4.25 21.76 -4.66
C CYS A 341 -3.10 22.20 -5.57
N LYS A 342 -3.43 22.42 -6.85
CA LYS A 342 -2.47 22.82 -7.89
C LYS A 342 -2.00 24.26 -7.74
#